data_AF-A0A383AX63-F1
#
_entry.id   AF-A0A383AX63-F1
#
_cell.length_a   1.000
_cell.length_b   1.000
_cell.length_c   1.000
_cell.angle_alpha   90.00
_cell.angle_beta   90.00
_cell.angle_gamma   90.00
#
_symmetry.space_group_name_H-M   'P 1'
#
loop_
_entity.id
_entity.type
_entity.pdbx_description
1 polymer ?
#
loop_
_entity_poly.entity_id
_entity_poly.type
_entity_poly.pdbx_seq_one_letter_code
_entity_poly.pdbx_strand_id
1 'polypeptide(L)' 'MVTLNSVTGPIPSDQLGFTLMHEHVMVGASGLYTSYPDLLGSNRQERAITSLKIAKEEGIDSIID' A
#
# COMPACT_ATOMS: atom_id res chain seq x y z
N MET A 1 -5.26 -6.41 -23.74
CA MET A 1 -4.95 -6.04 -22.35
C MET A 1 -3.49 -6.29 -22.09
N VAL A 2 -2.86 -5.43 -21.29
CA VAL A 2 -1.44 -5.59 -20.94
C VAL A 2 -1.34 -6.25 -19.58
N THR A 3 -0.33 -7.09 -19.39
CA THR A 3 -0.05 -7.71 -18.10
C THR A 3 0.75 -6.73 -17.24
N LEU A 4 0.33 -6.53 -16.01
CA LEU A 4 0.98 -5.70 -15.00
C LEU A 4 1.54 -6.59 -13.89
N ASN A 5 2.71 -6.26 -13.37
CA ASN A 5 3.24 -6.95 -12.19
C ASN A 5 2.62 -6.34 -10.93
N SER A 6 2.17 -7.19 -10.01
CA SER A 6 1.79 -6.80 -8.64
C SER A 6 2.59 -7.62 -7.62
N VAL A 7 2.51 -7.26 -6.34
CA VAL A 7 3.22 -7.96 -5.26
C VAL A 7 2.74 -9.39 -5.03
N THR A 8 1.53 -9.76 -5.49
CA THR A 8 0.99 -11.13 -5.44
C THR A 8 1.10 -11.87 -6.78
N GLY A 9 1.77 -11.27 -7.77
CA GLY A 9 1.99 -11.83 -9.09
C GLY A 9 1.39 -10.99 -10.23
N PRO A 10 1.52 -11.43 -11.48
CA PRO A 10 1.02 -10.69 -12.63
C PRO A 10 -0.51 -10.66 -12.71
N ILE A 11 -1.09 -9.52 -13.08
CA ILE A 11 -2.53 -9.32 -13.29
C ILE A 11 -2.80 -8.68 -14.67
N PRO A 12 -3.95 -8.94 -15.30
CA PRO A 12 -4.43 -8.17 -16.45
C PRO A 12 -4.73 -6.71 -16.08
N SER A 13 -4.53 -5.76 -17.00
CA SER A 13 -4.72 -4.33 -16.77
C SER A 13 -6.15 -3.89 -16.40
N ASP A 14 -7.18 -4.68 -16.72
CA ASP A 14 -8.57 -4.37 -16.34
C ASP A 14 -8.90 -4.76 -14.89
N GLN A 15 -8.05 -5.53 -14.21
CA GLN A 15 -8.23 -5.90 -12.80
C GLN A 15 -7.78 -4.80 -11.83
N LEU A 16 -7.24 -3.69 -12.33
CA LEU A 16 -6.85 -2.55 -11.49
C LEU A 16 -8.05 -1.92 -10.75
N GLY A 17 -9.23 -1.90 -11.36
CA GLY A 17 -10.43 -1.29 -10.78
C GLY A 17 -10.25 0.19 -10.42
N PHE A 18 -10.95 0.67 -9.39
CA PHE A 18 -10.76 2.04 -8.88
C PHE A 18 -9.39 2.15 -8.17
N THR A 19 -8.47 2.89 -8.79
CA THR A 19 -7.05 2.89 -8.43
C THR A 19 -6.61 4.23 -7.86
N LEU A 20 -5.93 4.21 -6.71
CA LEU A 20 -5.16 5.37 -6.24
C LEU A 20 -3.74 5.28 -6.83
N MET A 21 -3.38 6.27 -7.64
CA MET A 21 -2.21 6.19 -8.53
C MET A 21 -0.87 6.51 -7.86
N HIS A 22 -0.85 7.04 -6.63
CA HIS A 22 0.36 7.35 -5.87
C HIS A 22 0.04 7.35 -4.38
N GLU A 23 0.46 6.31 -3.67
CA GLU A 23 0.25 6.14 -2.23
C GLU A 23 1.54 5.65 -1.56
N HIS A 24 1.52 5.52 -0.24
CA HIS A 24 2.64 4.94 0.52
C HIS A 24 2.12 4.00 1.60
N VAL A 25 2.51 2.73 1.57
CA VAL A 25 2.15 1.77 2.64
C VAL A 25 3.12 1.91 3.80
N MET A 26 4.42 1.90 3.53
CA MET A 26 5.49 2.06 4.53
C MET A 26 6.62 2.93 3.99
N VAL A 27 6.80 4.14 4.54
CA VAL A 27 7.82 5.08 4.06
C VAL A 27 9.19 4.76 4.64
N GLY A 28 10.03 4.09 3.85
CA GLY A 28 11.42 3.68 4.13
C GLY A 28 12.49 4.77 4.08
N ALA A 29 12.19 6.01 4.47
CA ALA A 29 13.19 7.09 4.41
C ALA A 29 14.45 6.71 5.22
N SER A 30 15.62 6.90 4.60
CA SER A 30 16.89 6.32 5.10
C SER A 30 17.13 6.65 6.57
N GLY A 31 17.27 5.60 7.39
CA GLY A 31 17.53 5.69 8.82
C GLY A 31 16.31 6.05 9.68
N LEU A 32 15.13 6.34 9.13
CA LEU A 32 13.97 6.76 9.92
C LEU A 32 13.52 5.68 10.91
N TYR A 33 13.47 4.43 10.45
CA TYR A 33 13.09 3.28 11.28
C TYR A 33 14.10 2.96 12.39
N THR A 34 15.36 3.32 12.22
CA THR A 34 16.44 2.99 13.17
C THR A 34 16.75 4.16 14.10
N SER A 35 16.84 5.37 13.56
CA SER A 35 17.21 6.59 14.30
C SER A 35 16.02 7.28 14.95
N TYR A 36 14.80 7.15 14.39
CA TYR A 36 13.60 7.82 14.89
C TYR A 36 12.35 6.91 14.91
N PRO A 37 12.43 5.71 15.51
CA PRO A 37 11.33 4.74 15.50
C PRO A 37 10.03 5.26 16.12
N ASP A 38 10.13 6.21 17.06
CA ASP A 38 8.99 6.77 17.79
C ASP A 38 8.11 7.67 16.91
N LEU A 39 8.69 8.34 15.90
CA LEU A 39 7.94 9.19 14.96
C LEU A 39 6.91 8.41 14.14
N LEU A 40 7.16 7.11 13.95
CA LEU A 40 6.30 6.23 13.17
C LEU A 40 5.19 5.59 14.03
N GLY A 41 5.31 5.69 15.37
CA GLY A 41 4.44 5.02 16.33
C GLY A 41 4.60 3.50 16.36
N SER A 42 3.84 2.86 17.25
CA SER A 42 3.78 1.40 17.40
C SER A 42 2.80 0.75 16.41
N ASN A 43 2.87 -0.57 16.26
CA ASN A 43 1.93 -1.40 15.49
C ASN A 43 1.69 -0.92 14.06
N ARG A 44 2.76 -0.48 13.38
CA ARG A 44 2.68 0.20 12.07
C ARG A 44 2.10 -0.72 11.00
N GLN A 45 2.52 -1.98 11.01
CA GLN A 45 2.04 -2.98 10.05
C GLN A 45 0.56 -3.25 10.26
N GLU A 46 0.11 -3.44 11.50
CA GLU A 46 -1.30 -3.66 11.83
C GLU A 46 -2.15 -2.46 11.42
N ARG A 47 -1.67 -1.23 11.66
CA ARG A 47 -2.33 0.00 11.24
C ARG A 47 -2.44 0.08 9.71
N ALA A 48 -1.36 -0.19 8.99
CA ALA A 48 -1.37 -0.20 7.52
C ALA A 48 -2.37 -1.23 6.97
N ILE A 49 -2.38 -2.45 7.50
CA ILE A 49 -3.34 -3.50 7.12
C ILE A 49 -4.78 -3.03 7.36
N THR A 50 -5.07 -2.48 8.54
CA THR A 50 -6.40 -1.97 8.86
C THR A 50 -6.82 -0.85 7.91
N SER A 51 -5.94 0.11 7.61
CA SER A 51 -6.22 1.19 6.66
C SER A 51 -6.51 0.68 5.25
N LEU A 52 -5.75 -0.30 4.75
CA LEU A 52 -5.98 -0.90 3.43
C LEU A 52 -7.30 -1.69 3.37
N LYS A 53 -7.69 -2.36 4.46
CA LYS A 53 -9.01 -3.02 4.56
C LYS A 53 -10.16 -2.02 4.48
N ILE A 54 -10.07 -0.91 5.22
CA ILE A 54 -11.06 0.17 5.16
C ILE A 54 -11.13 0.75 3.73
N ALA A 55 -9.99 1.04 3.11
CA ALA A 55 -9.94 1.52 1.73
C ALA A 55 -10.66 0.57 0.76
N LYS A 56 -10.46 -0.75 0.92
CA LYS A 56 -11.14 -1.76 0.11
C LYS A 56 -12.65 -1.81 0.35
N GLU A 57 -13.08 -1.70 1.61
CA GLU A 57 -14.50 -1.62 1.98
C GLU A 57 -15.20 -0.39 1.39
N GLU A 58 -14.47 0.72 1.24
CA GLU A 58 -14.93 1.97 0.61
C GLU A 58 -14.81 1.98 -0.93
N GLY A 59 -14.42 0.86 -1.55
CA GLY A 59 -14.43 0.68 -3.01
C GLY A 59 -13.13 0.98 -3.74
N ILE A 60 -12.00 1.14 -3.04
CA ILE A 60 -10.68 1.19 -3.68
C ILE A 60 -10.23 -0.23 -4.01
N ASP A 61 -9.89 -0.48 -5.28
CA ASP A 61 -9.50 -1.81 -5.75
C ASP A 61 -8.00 -2.04 -5.74
N SER A 62 -7.22 -1.01 -6.04
CA SER A 62 -5.77 -1.07 -6.04
C SER A 62 -5.12 0.26 -5.68
N ILE A 63 -3.87 0.19 -5.23
CA ILE A 63 -3.01 1.35 -4.99
C ILE A 63 -1.65 1.10 -5.65
N ILE A 64 -0.97 2.19 -5.99
CA ILE A 64 0.43 2.15 -6.42
C ILE A 64 1.27 2.78 -5.31
N ASP A 65 2.12 1.97 -4.66
CA ASP A 65 3.14 2.40 -3.69
C ASP A 65 4.50 2.54 -4.39
#